data_AF-A0A8J8T0P5-F1
#
_entry.id   AF-A0A8J8T0P5-F1
#
_cell.length_a   1.000
_cell.length_b   1.000
_cell.length_c   1.000
_cell.angle_alpha   90.00
_cell.angle_beta   90.00
_cell.angle_gamma   90.00
#
_symmetry.space_group_name_H-M   'P 1'
#
loop_
_entity.id
_entity.type
_entity.pdbx_description
1 polymer ?
#
loop_
_entity_poly.entity_id
_entity_poly.type
_entity_poly.pdbx_seq_one_letter_code
_entity_poly.pdbx_strand_id
1 'polypeptide(L)'
;MALRSDVKQPHFAKEYLAPSEVAYWHGIGTVSLPHTDADENFMCVYKGYKNFSIVSPFQTKYIYAGERKGDDVSHMPNNYSPVDFVRPDYQKYPLFKNAMVYHIQLLPGDCLFLPAVWWHQVESSPGECIAVSYWYKSNNEIENVVLEGQTAYD
;
A
#
# COMPACT_ATOMS: atom_id res chain seq x y z
N MET A 1 -27.00 12.02 11.46
CA MET A 1 -25.63 12.54 11.36
C MET A 1 -24.87 11.62 10.45
N ALA A 2 -24.23 12.14 9.40
CA ALA A 2 -23.45 11.33 8.47
C ALA A 2 -21.97 11.44 8.87
N LEU A 3 -21.27 10.31 9.01
CA LEU A 3 -19.83 10.23 9.38
C LEU A 3 -18.92 11.16 8.58
N ARG A 4 -19.36 11.57 7.37
CA ARG A 4 -18.66 12.50 6.50
C ARG A 4 -18.38 13.88 7.13
N SER A 5 -19.20 14.34 8.09
CA SER A 5 -18.93 15.62 8.79
C SER A 5 -17.77 15.53 9.79
N ASP A 6 -17.44 14.31 10.21
CA ASP A 6 -16.51 14.06 11.33
C ASP A 6 -15.08 13.85 10.84
N VAL A 7 -14.91 13.67 9.53
CA VAL A 7 -13.62 13.46 8.88
C VAL A 7 -13.23 14.70 8.09
N LYS A 8 -11.99 15.16 8.28
CA LYS A 8 -11.43 16.32 7.56
C LYS A 8 -10.22 15.86 6.77
N GLN A 9 -10.21 16.17 5.48
CA GLN A 9 -9.02 16.03 4.64
C GLN A 9 -7.84 16.79 5.29
N PRO A 10 -6.59 16.28 5.19
CA PRO A 10 -5.42 17.02 5.62
C PRO A 10 -5.41 18.44 5.05
N HIS A 11 -5.18 19.45 5.89
CA HIS A 11 -5.41 20.86 5.55
C HIS A 11 -4.64 21.30 4.29
N PHE A 12 -3.37 20.90 4.19
CA PHE A 12 -2.55 21.21 3.02
C PHE A 12 -3.08 20.53 1.75
N ALA A 13 -3.55 19.28 1.82
CA ALA A 13 -4.06 18.58 0.65
C ALA A 13 -5.35 19.22 0.14
N LYS A 14 -6.20 19.76 1.02
CA LYS A 14 -7.47 20.39 0.65
C LYS A 14 -7.31 21.62 -0.25
N GLU A 15 -6.20 22.34 -0.13
CA GLU A 15 -5.93 23.53 -0.93
C GLU A 15 -5.53 23.20 -2.37
N TYR A 16 -4.91 22.04 -2.60
CA TYR A 16 -4.32 21.69 -3.87
C TYR A 16 -4.98 20.49 -4.57
N LEU A 17 -5.67 19.64 -3.82
CA LEU A 17 -6.15 18.33 -4.29
C LEU A 17 -7.59 18.08 -3.85
N ALA A 18 -8.42 17.65 -4.80
CA ALA A 18 -9.75 17.15 -4.53
C ALA A 18 -9.72 15.61 -4.53
N PRO A 19 -10.17 14.93 -3.45
CA PRO A 19 -10.13 13.47 -3.41
C PRO A 19 -11.12 12.88 -4.42
N SER A 20 -10.67 11.88 -5.18
CA SER A 20 -11.50 11.07 -6.06
C SER A 20 -12.37 10.11 -5.26
N GLU A 21 -11.83 9.58 -4.16
CA GLU A 21 -12.51 8.66 -3.26
C GLU A 21 -12.10 8.91 -1.81
N VAL A 22 -13.03 8.65 -0.88
CA VAL A 22 -12.75 8.60 0.55
C VAL A 22 -13.25 7.26 1.08
N ALA A 23 -12.33 6.41 1.54
CA ALA A 23 -12.67 5.08 2.03
C ALA A 23 -12.49 4.99 3.55
N TYR A 24 -13.46 4.32 4.19
CA TYR A 24 -13.49 4.06 5.62
C TYR A 24 -13.01 2.63 5.90
N TRP A 25 -12.02 2.50 6.78
CA TRP A 25 -11.44 1.23 7.18
C TRP A 25 -11.74 0.96 8.65
N HIS A 26 -12.34 -0.19 8.93
CA HIS A 26 -12.60 -0.65 10.29
C HIS A 26 -12.39 -2.17 10.37
N GLY A 27 -11.53 -2.60 11.29
CA GLY A 27 -11.24 -4.00 11.50
C GLY A 27 -10.42 -4.26 12.76
N ILE A 28 -10.11 -5.53 12.99
CA ILE A 28 -9.36 -6.04 14.14
C ILE A 28 -8.27 -6.97 13.60
N GLY A 29 -6.99 -6.65 13.84
CA GLY A 29 -5.85 -7.52 13.48
C GLY A 29 -5.74 -7.88 12.00
N THR A 30 -6.24 -7.02 11.12
CA THR A 30 -6.27 -7.27 9.67
C THR A 30 -4.89 -7.18 9.04
N VAL A 31 -4.63 -8.03 8.04
CA VAL A 31 -3.44 -7.96 7.20
C VAL A 31 -3.84 -7.81 5.75
N SER A 32 -3.38 -6.75 5.10
CA SER A 32 -3.44 -6.59 3.65
C SER A 32 -2.16 -7.14 3.04
N LEU A 33 -2.29 -8.06 2.09
CA LEU A 33 -1.16 -8.61 1.36
C LEU A 33 -0.37 -7.50 0.66
N PRO A 34 0.93 -7.68 0.39
CA PRO A 34 1.70 -6.72 -0.36
C PRO A 34 1.10 -6.48 -1.75
N HIS A 35 0.78 -5.23 -2.03
CA HIS A 35 0.19 -4.80 -3.30
C HIS A 35 0.60 -3.37 -3.62
N THR A 36 0.18 -2.89 -4.78
CA THR A 36 0.35 -1.51 -5.23
C THR A 36 -0.94 -0.99 -5.86
N ASP A 37 -1.15 0.31 -5.73
CA ASP A 37 -2.32 1.03 -6.25
C ASP A 37 -1.89 2.14 -7.21
N ALA A 38 -2.74 2.44 -8.21
CA ALA A 38 -2.44 3.45 -9.24
C ALA A 38 -2.59 4.90 -8.75
N ASP A 39 -3.40 5.12 -7.71
CA ASP A 39 -3.74 6.45 -7.22
C ASP A 39 -2.91 6.84 -5.98
N GLU A 40 -2.76 8.14 -5.77
CA GLU A 40 -2.10 8.70 -4.58
C GLU A 40 -2.99 8.52 -3.35
N ASN A 41 -2.42 8.22 -2.19
CA ASN A 41 -3.19 7.93 -0.97
C ASN A 41 -2.70 8.70 0.25
N PHE A 42 -3.63 9.31 0.98
CA PHE A 42 -3.43 9.74 2.36
C PHE A 42 -4.16 8.82 3.34
N MET A 43 -3.44 7.92 4.01
CA MET A 43 -3.98 7.03 5.03
C MET A 43 -3.85 7.69 6.42
N CYS A 44 -4.98 8.00 7.05
CA CYS A 44 -5.04 8.62 8.38
C CYS A 44 -5.65 7.67 9.41
N VAL A 45 -4.97 7.47 10.55
CA VAL A 45 -5.45 6.58 11.62
C VAL A 45 -6.18 7.38 12.70
N TYR A 46 -7.36 6.89 13.11
CA TYR A 46 -8.22 7.51 14.13
C TYR A 46 -8.32 6.68 15.42
N LYS A 47 -8.14 5.36 15.33
CA LYS A 47 -8.13 4.44 16.48
C LYS A 47 -7.23 3.24 16.18
N GLY A 48 -6.57 2.69 17.19
CA GLY A 48 -5.62 1.59 17.02
C GLY A 48 -4.31 2.07 16.39
N TYR A 49 -3.67 1.24 15.59
CA TYR A 49 -2.50 1.63 14.79
C TYR A 49 -2.44 0.82 13.49
N LYS A 50 -1.70 1.32 12.49
CA LYS A 50 -1.34 0.58 11.28
C LYS A 50 0.17 0.54 11.10
N ASN A 51 0.71 -0.64 10.83
CA ASN A 51 2.10 -0.84 10.45
C ASN A 51 2.18 -1.04 8.94
N PHE A 52 2.87 -0.13 8.26
CA PHE A 52 3.18 -0.20 6.84
C PHE A 52 4.58 -0.76 6.64
N SER A 53 4.73 -1.68 5.70
CA SER A 53 6.02 -2.09 5.14
C SER A 53 6.00 -1.75 3.66
N ILE A 54 6.80 -0.76 3.25
CA ILE A 54 6.76 -0.20 1.89
C ILE A 54 8.06 -0.42 1.13
N VAL A 55 7.95 -0.64 -0.18
CA VAL A 55 9.08 -0.83 -1.09
C VAL A 55 8.89 0.07 -2.31
N SER A 56 9.98 0.67 -2.78
CA SER A 56 9.96 1.56 -3.94
C SER A 56 9.50 0.80 -5.21
N PRO A 57 8.71 1.43 -6.09
CA PRO A 57 8.34 0.82 -7.39
C PRO A 57 9.55 0.42 -8.23
N PHE A 58 10.69 1.11 -8.11
CA PHE A 58 11.92 0.77 -8.83
C PHE A 58 12.59 -0.54 -8.38
N GLN A 59 12.11 -1.12 -7.27
CA GLN A 59 12.58 -2.39 -6.73
C GLN A 59 11.60 -3.54 -6.98
N THR A 60 10.60 -3.37 -7.85
CA THR A 60 9.59 -4.39 -8.19
C THR A 60 10.20 -5.77 -8.54
N LYS A 61 11.34 -5.78 -9.25
CA LYS A 61 12.07 -7.00 -9.60
C LYS A 61 12.55 -7.85 -8.41
N TYR A 62 12.63 -7.28 -7.21
CA TYR A 62 13.07 -8.00 -6.01
C TYR A 62 11.92 -8.58 -5.18
N ILE A 63 10.68 -8.20 -5.49
CA ILE A 63 9.51 -8.57 -4.69
C ILE A 63 8.59 -9.57 -5.39
N TYR A 64 8.98 -10.12 -6.55
CA TYR A 64 8.24 -11.19 -7.22
C TYR A 64 6.79 -10.80 -7.57
N ALA A 65 6.56 -9.55 -7.98
CA ALA A 65 5.24 -9.07 -8.37
C ALA A 65 4.59 -9.95 -9.45
N GLY A 66 3.32 -10.30 -9.28
CA GLY A 66 2.57 -11.20 -10.17
C GLY A 66 3.01 -12.68 -10.13
N GLU A 67 4.14 -13.00 -9.52
CA GLU A 67 4.64 -14.36 -9.47
C GLU A 67 3.93 -15.21 -8.40
N ARG A 68 3.83 -16.51 -8.67
CA ARG A 68 3.54 -17.53 -7.67
C ARG A 68 4.56 -18.66 -7.84
N LYS A 69 5.20 -19.06 -6.73
CA LYS A 69 6.02 -20.30 -6.68
C LYS A 69 5.26 -21.36 -5.87
N GLY A 70 4.90 -22.47 -6.50
CA GLY A 70 4.16 -23.61 -5.92
C GLY A 70 3.19 -24.25 -6.92
N ASP A 71 2.50 -25.32 -6.51
CA ASP A 71 1.66 -26.19 -7.37
C ASP A 71 0.25 -25.64 -7.67
N ASP A 72 -0.03 -24.37 -7.34
CA ASP A 72 -1.32 -23.73 -7.54
C ASP A 72 -1.37 -23.07 -8.92
N VAL A 73 -2.33 -23.49 -9.75
CA VAL A 73 -2.44 -23.17 -11.19
C VAL A 73 -2.89 -21.72 -11.46
N SER A 74 -3.16 -20.93 -10.42
CA SER A 74 -3.66 -19.56 -10.55
C SER A 74 -2.55 -18.51 -10.38
N HIS A 75 -2.27 -17.73 -11.42
CA HIS A 75 -1.33 -16.60 -11.39
C HIS A 75 -1.81 -15.53 -10.41
N MET A 76 -0.88 -14.90 -9.68
CA MET A 76 -1.18 -13.74 -8.85
C MET A 76 -1.30 -12.50 -9.75
N PRO A 77 -2.20 -11.54 -9.49
CA PRO A 77 -2.26 -10.33 -10.32
C PRO A 77 -0.95 -9.54 -10.22
N ASN A 78 -0.55 -8.86 -11.30
CA ASN A 78 0.73 -8.13 -11.39
C ASN A 78 0.88 -7.01 -10.37
N ASN A 79 -0.22 -6.51 -9.80
CA ASN A 79 -0.20 -5.50 -8.74
C ASN A 79 -0.14 -6.09 -7.31
N TYR A 80 0.07 -7.41 -7.19
CA TYR A 80 0.29 -8.10 -5.91
C TYR A 80 1.66 -8.78 -5.90
N SER A 81 2.23 -8.92 -4.71
CA SER A 81 3.43 -9.70 -4.47
C SER A 81 3.13 -10.85 -3.51
N PRO A 82 3.71 -12.04 -3.74
CA PRO A 82 3.53 -13.20 -2.86
C PRO A 82 4.45 -13.16 -1.63
N VAL A 83 5.34 -12.17 -1.52
CA VAL A 83 6.37 -12.10 -0.47
C VAL A 83 5.83 -11.38 0.76
N ASP A 84 5.78 -12.02 1.93
CA ASP A 84 5.50 -11.29 3.19
C ASP A 84 6.68 -10.33 3.48
N PHE A 85 6.44 -9.01 3.43
CA PHE A 85 7.48 -7.99 3.63
C PHE A 85 7.93 -7.86 5.09
N VAL A 86 7.15 -8.37 6.03
CA VAL A 86 7.46 -8.35 7.47
C VAL A 86 8.20 -9.63 7.87
N ARG A 87 7.79 -10.77 7.32
CA ARG A 87 8.36 -12.09 7.60
C ARG A 87 8.68 -12.85 6.30
N PRO A 88 9.67 -12.38 5.52
CA PRO A 88 9.95 -12.97 4.21
C PRO A 88 10.55 -14.37 4.29
N ASP A 89 10.03 -15.28 3.47
CA ASP A 89 10.67 -16.57 3.20
C ASP A 89 11.79 -16.38 2.16
N TYR A 90 13.01 -16.20 2.66
CA TYR A 90 14.19 -16.03 1.82
C TYR A 90 14.66 -17.29 1.09
N GLN A 91 14.16 -18.47 1.44
CA GLN A 91 14.46 -19.69 0.68
C GLN A 91 13.60 -19.70 -0.59
N LYS A 92 12.34 -19.32 -0.46
CA LYS A 92 11.39 -19.24 -1.59
C LYS A 92 11.60 -17.99 -2.46
N TYR A 93 11.93 -16.86 -1.84
CA TYR A 93 12.06 -15.54 -2.46
C TYR A 93 13.45 -14.90 -2.22
N PRO A 94 14.55 -15.53 -2.68
CA PRO A 94 15.90 -15.09 -2.35
C PRO A 94 16.26 -13.67 -2.87
N LEU A 95 15.64 -13.20 -3.95
CA LEU A 95 15.90 -11.86 -4.50
C LEU A 95 15.43 -10.74 -3.56
N PHE A 96 14.48 -11.03 -2.65
CA PHE A 96 13.94 -10.05 -1.72
C PHE A 96 14.98 -9.49 -0.75
N LYS A 97 16.09 -10.21 -0.53
CA LYS A 97 17.25 -9.70 0.23
C LYS A 97 17.83 -8.39 -0.33
N ASN A 98 17.58 -8.10 -1.60
CA ASN A 98 18.06 -6.89 -2.27
C ASN A 98 17.04 -5.73 -2.21
N ALA A 99 15.81 -5.97 -1.75
CA ALA A 99 14.80 -4.94 -1.57
C ALA A 99 15.11 -4.10 -0.33
N MET A 100 14.90 -2.79 -0.42
CA MET A 100 14.93 -1.90 0.72
C MET A 100 13.51 -1.69 1.21
N VAL A 101 13.22 -2.22 2.40
CA VAL A 101 11.89 -2.12 3.01
C VAL A 101 11.91 -1.03 4.07
N TYR A 102 10.98 -0.08 3.96
CA TYR A 102 10.75 0.90 5.02
C TYR A 102 9.57 0.44 5.88
N HIS A 103 9.77 0.44 7.20
CA HIS A 103 8.71 0.12 8.16
C HIS A 103 8.25 1.39 8.86
N ILE A 104 6.95 1.66 8.80
CA ILE A 104 6.33 2.88 9.30
C ILE A 104 5.14 2.49 10.17
N GLN A 105 5.09 2.99 11.40
CA GLN A 105 3.93 2.83 12.27
C GLN A 105 3.14 4.13 12.32
N LEU A 106 1.84 4.05 12.07
CA LEU A 106 0.89 5.15 12.19
C LEU A 106 0.04 4.95 13.43
N LEU A 107 0.09 5.92 14.34
CA LEU A 107 -0.72 6.01 15.54
C LEU A 107 -1.95 6.89 15.31
N PRO A 108 -2.92 6.95 16.24
CA PRO A 108 -4.06 7.83 16.11
C PRO A 108 -3.62 9.30 15.99
N GLY A 109 -4.08 9.97 14.93
CA GLY A 109 -3.69 11.33 14.57
C GLY A 109 -2.65 11.41 13.47
N ASP A 110 -1.93 10.32 13.17
CA ASP A 110 -0.97 10.27 12.08
C ASP A 110 -1.65 10.07 10.74
N CYS A 111 -1.06 10.68 9.70
CA CYS A 111 -1.39 10.42 8.30
C CYS A 111 -0.11 10.10 7.53
N LEU A 112 -0.17 9.06 6.69
CA LEU A 112 0.88 8.73 5.72
C LEU A 112 0.45 9.17 4.33
N PHE A 113 1.31 9.94 3.67
CA PHE A 113 1.28 10.04 2.21
C PHE A 113 1.94 8.79 1.62
N LEU A 114 1.17 7.97 0.93
CA LEU A 114 1.65 6.83 0.18
C LEU A 114 1.57 7.19 -1.31
N PRO A 115 2.72 7.41 -1.96
CA PRO A 115 2.70 7.82 -3.36
C PRO A 115 2.14 6.70 -4.25
N ALA A 116 1.53 7.08 -5.35
CA ALA A 116 1.06 6.16 -6.39
C ALA A 116 2.15 5.15 -6.76
N VAL A 117 1.71 3.93 -7.07
CA VAL A 117 2.51 2.76 -7.44
C VAL A 117 3.54 2.27 -6.40
N TRP A 118 3.56 2.80 -5.17
CA TRP A 118 4.39 2.24 -4.10
C TRP A 118 3.83 0.92 -3.56
N TRP A 119 4.71 -0.08 -3.49
CA TRP A 119 4.39 -1.38 -2.93
C TRP A 119 4.26 -1.29 -1.43
N HIS A 120 3.21 -1.90 -0.87
CA HIS A 120 2.94 -1.82 0.56
C HIS A 120 2.20 -3.05 1.09
N GLN A 121 2.63 -3.52 2.26
CA GLN A 121 1.91 -4.46 3.13
C GLN A 121 1.45 -3.70 4.39
N VAL A 122 0.23 -3.96 4.85
CA VAL A 122 -0.35 -3.24 6.00
C VAL A 122 -0.91 -4.20 7.03
N GLU A 123 -0.43 -4.10 8.26
CA GLU A 123 -0.96 -4.82 9.43
C GLU A 123 -1.66 -3.82 10.36
N SER A 124 -2.88 -4.09 10.80
CA SER A 124 -3.57 -3.28 11.82
C SER A 124 -3.36 -3.83 13.22
N SER A 125 -3.57 -2.97 14.22
CA SER A 125 -3.52 -3.38 15.63
C SER A 125 -4.41 -4.59 15.93
N PRO A 126 -4.04 -5.46 16.89
CA PRO A 126 -4.87 -6.61 17.27
C PRO A 126 -6.19 -6.24 17.94
N GLY A 127 -6.34 -4.98 18.38
CA GLY A 127 -7.61 -4.40 18.82
C GLY A 127 -8.32 -3.65 17.68
N GLU A 128 -9.43 -3.00 18.00
CA GLU A 128 -10.18 -2.18 17.06
C GLU A 128 -9.29 -1.10 16.42
N CYS A 129 -9.20 -1.12 15.09
CA CYS A 129 -8.49 -0.15 14.28
C CYS A 129 -9.48 0.58 13.37
N ILE A 130 -9.44 1.91 13.38
CA ILE A 130 -10.23 2.78 12.50
C ILE A 130 -9.29 3.72 11.76
N ALA A 131 -9.41 3.75 10.44
CA ALA A 131 -8.64 4.63 9.57
C ALA A 131 -9.49 5.13 8.39
N VAL A 132 -9.07 6.24 7.80
CA VAL A 132 -9.68 6.80 6.59
C VAL A 132 -8.59 7.04 5.57
N SER A 133 -8.80 6.59 4.35
CA SER A 133 -7.93 6.90 3.22
C SER A 133 -8.58 7.93 2.31
N TYR A 134 -7.81 8.94 1.92
CA TYR A 134 -8.18 9.91 0.89
C TYR A 134 -7.38 9.60 -0.37
N TRP A 135 -8.07 9.26 -1.45
CA TRP A 135 -7.46 8.90 -2.72
C TRP A 135 -7.49 10.07 -3.69
N TYR A 136 -6.44 10.23 -4.48
CA TYR A 136 -6.32 11.26 -5.50
C TYR A 136 -5.80 10.65 -6.79
N LYS A 137 -6.35 11.08 -7.93
CA LYS A 137 -5.86 10.62 -9.22
C LYS A 137 -4.40 11.00 -9.40
N SER A 138 -3.58 10.00 -9.69
CA SER A 138 -2.19 10.20 -10.08
C SER A 138 -2.14 10.94 -11.41
N ASN A 139 -1.27 11.95 -11.48
CA ASN A 139 -0.85 12.60 -12.73
C ASN A 139 0.65 12.38 -12.95
N ASN A 140 1.25 11.40 -12.24
CA ASN A 140 2.69 11.25 -12.19
C ASN A 140 3.22 10.46 -13.40
N GLU A 141 4.16 11.05 -14.13
CA GLU A 141 4.88 10.38 -15.25
C GLU A 141 5.60 9.10 -14.79
N ILE A 142 5.90 8.98 -13.49
CA ILE A 142 6.51 7.79 -12.88
C ILE A 142 5.60 6.57 -13.04
N GLU A 143 4.29 6.73 -12.97
CA GLU A 143 3.34 5.64 -13.18
C GLU A 143 3.52 5.05 -14.59
N ASN A 144 3.62 5.90 -15.62
CA ASN A 144 3.89 5.45 -16.99
C ASN A 144 5.22 4.71 -17.07
N VAL A 145 6.30 5.25 -16.48
CA VAL A 145 7.62 4.60 -16.49
C VAL A 145 7.63 3.24 -15.79
N VAL A 146 6.94 3.14 -14.64
CA VAL A 146 6.93 1.92 -13.81
C VAL A 146 6.01 0.86 -14.40
N LEU A 147 4.82 1.23 -14.86
CA LEU A 147 3.84 0.29 -15.42
C LEU A 147 4.21 -0.15 -16.84
N GLU A 148 4.72 0.75 -17.70
CA GLU A 148 5.22 0.35 -19.03
C GLU A 148 6.44 -0.56 -18.90
N GLY A 149 7.35 -0.29 -17.95
CA GLY A 149 8.51 -1.13 -17.66
C GLY A 149 8.17 -2.53 -17.13
N GLN A 150 6.97 -2.72 -16.55
CA GLN A 150 6.46 -4.04 -16.15
C GLN A 150 5.94 -4.86 -17.34
N THR A 151 5.41 -4.22 -18.39
CA THR A 151 4.91 -4.90 -19.62
C THR A 151 6.00 -5.33 -20.61
N ALA A 152 7.24 -4.86 -20.45
CA ALA A 152 8.33 -5.15 -21.38
C ALA A 152 9.02 -6.52 -21.16
N TYR A 153 8.52 -7.33 -20.23
CA TYR A 153 9.07 -8.65 -19.88
C TYR A 153 8.11 -9.83 -20.10
N ASP A 154 6.97 -9.59 -20.75
CA ASP A 154 6.06 -10.63 -21.28
C ASP A 154 6.50 -11.09 -22.69
#